data_AF-A6DPG9-F1
#
_entry.id   AF-A6DPG9-F1
#
_cell.length_a   1.000
_cell.length_b   1.000
_cell.length_c   1.000
_cell.angle_alpha   90.00
_cell.angle_beta   90.00
_cell.angle_gamma   90.00
#
_symmetry.space_group_name_H-M   'P 1'
#
loop_
_entity.id
_entity.type
_entity.pdbx_description
1 polymer ?
#
loop_
_entity_poly.entity_id
_entity_poly.type
_entity_poly.pdbx_seq_one_letter_code
_entity_poly.pdbx_strand_id
1 'polypeptide(L)'
;MKTEHLDLMLDSALTKACEKLEKNENIYPYVLVMDKNTYVEFSEDFDKDVYESDPEELIEDLYIRLKKRASEEEIFGAVLVCQVKVKHPEYGEYCSAIEAHVEYKDGSSYACFLPYNKKDDRVDYGEIFSSEVDAKVFVNQK
;
A
#
# COMPACT_ATOMS: atom_id res chain seq x y z
N MET A 1 -6.62 16.60 -10.78
CA MET A 1 -5.19 16.51 -10.41
C MET A 1 -4.99 15.65 -9.16
N LYS A 2 -5.35 16.09 -7.94
CA LYS A 2 -5.20 15.26 -6.73
C LYS A 2 -5.88 13.88 -6.86
N THR A 3 -7.15 13.85 -7.26
CA THR A 3 -7.90 12.59 -7.42
C THR A 3 -7.21 11.68 -8.44
N GLU A 4 -6.83 12.22 -9.60
CA GLU A 4 -6.10 11.48 -10.64
C GLU A 4 -4.75 10.91 -10.14
N HIS A 5 -4.05 11.63 -9.25
CA HIS A 5 -2.81 11.13 -8.65
C HIS A 5 -3.06 9.98 -7.68
N LEU A 6 -4.07 10.13 -6.81
CA LEU A 6 -4.47 9.08 -5.87
C LEU A 6 -4.92 7.82 -6.61
N ASP A 7 -5.74 7.98 -7.66
CA ASP A 7 -6.20 6.89 -8.51
C ASP A 7 -5.02 6.19 -9.20
N LEU A 8 -4.10 6.96 -9.82
CA LEU A 8 -2.91 6.42 -10.46
C LEU A 8 -2.04 5.61 -9.48
N MET A 9 -1.80 6.14 -8.28
CA MET A 9 -1.00 5.47 -7.26
C MET A 9 -1.68 4.19 -6.78
N LEU A 10 -2.98 4.23 -6.50
CA LEU A 10 -3.75 3.09 -6.04
C LEU A 10 -3.81 1.99 -7.10
N ASP A 11 -4.13 2.35 -8.35
CA ASP A 11 -4.19 1.41 -9.48
C ASP A 11 -2.84 0.73 -9.71
N SER A 12 -1.75 1.52 -9.70
CA SER A 12 -0.40 0.99 -9.87
C SER A 12 0.00 0.05 -8.73
N ALA A 13 -0.31 0.45 -7.49
CA ALA A 13 -0.04 -0.34 -6.29
C ALA A 13 -0.78 -1.68 -6.32
N LEU A 14 -2.10 -1.65 -6.58
CA LEU A 14 -2.94 -2.85 -6.62
C LEU A 14 -2.61 -3.75 -7.81
N THR A 15 -2.33 -3.18 -9.00
CA THR A 15 -1.93 -3.96 -10.17
C THR A 15 -0.72 -4.83 -9.87
N LYS A 16 0.32 -4.26 -9.25
CA LYS A 16 1.52 -5.02 -8.85
C LYS A 16 1.20 -6.12 -7.82
N ALA A 17 0.32 -5.85 -6.87
CA ALA A 17 -0.10 -6.84 -5.88
C ALA A 17 -0.87 -7.99 -6.55
N CYS A 18 -1.77 -7.68 -7.48
CA CYS A 18 -2.53 -8.67 -8.25
C CYS A 18 -1.59 -9.56 -9.08
N GLU A 19 -0.63 -8.96 -9.80
CA GLU A 19 0.37 -9.71 -10.58
C GLU A 19 1.17 -10.71 -9.71
N LYS A 20 1.52 -10.33 -8.47
CA LYS A 20 2.18 -11.23 -7.52
C LYS A 20 1.26 -12.38 -7.10
N LEU A 21 0.00 -12.10 -6.77
CA LEU A 21 -0.96 -13.14 -6.39
C LEU A 21 -1.22 -14.13 -7.52
N GLU A 22 -1.37 -13.63 -8.75
CA GLU A 22 -1.59 -14.44 -9.96
C GLU A 22 -0.39 -15.37 -10.26
N LYS A 23 0.83 -14.96 -9.89
CA LYS A 23 2.04 -15.78 -9.96
C LYS A 23 2.20 -16.74 -8.77
N ASN A 24 1.21 -16.83 -7.89
CA ASN A 24 1.28 -17.57 -6.63
C ASN A 24 2.40 -17.10 -5.69
N GLU A 25 2.84 -15.85 -5.81
CA GLU A 25 3.80 -15.24 -4.90
C GLU A 25 3.11 -14.73 -3.62
N ASN A 26 3.90 -14.61 -2.55
CA ASN A 26 3.49 -13.89 -1.35
C ASN A 26 3.66 -12.39 -1.57
N ILE A 27 2.72 -11.61 -1.05
CA ILE A 27 2.88 -10.15 -0.99
C ILE A 27 3.60 -9.81 0.31
N TYR A 28 4.89 -9.59 0.20
CA TYR A 28 5.66 -8.92 1.24
C TYR A 28 5.36 -7.41 1.21
N PRO A 29 5.39 -6.71 2.36
CA PRO A 29 5.22 -5.27 2.38
C PRO A 29 6.14 -4.56 1.39
N TYR A 30 5.59 -3.65 0.59
CA TYR A 30 6.36 -2.80 -0.31
C TYR A 30 5.76 -1.40 -0.37
N VAL A 31 6.52 -0.46 -0.93
CA VAL A 31 6.04 0.90 -1.10
C VAL A 31 6.08 1.34 -2.56
N LEU A 32 5.12 2.19 -2.90
CA LEU A 32 5.10 2.98 -4.11
C LEU A 32 5.12 4.45 -3.70
N VAL A 33 5.89 5.27 -4.39
CA VAL A 33 5.92 6.72 -4.13
C VAL A 33 5.71 7.50 -5.41
N MET A 34 5.24 8.73 -5.25
CA MET A 34 5.09 9.70 -6.32
C MET A 34 5.96 10.91 -6.04
N ASP A 35 6.79 11.30 -7.02
CA ASP A 35 7.65 12.48 -6.94
C ASP A 35 6.92 13.77 -7.38
N LYS A 36 7.63 14.91 -7.32
CA LYS A 36 7.11 16.22 -7.75
C LYS A 36 6.80 16.33 -9.25
N ASN A 37 7.34 15.43 -10.07
CA ASN A 37 7.12 15.38 -11.50
C ASN A 37 6.04 14.36 -11.86
N THR A 38 5.30 13.83 -10.87
CA THR A 38 4.26 12.80 -11.03
C THR A 38 4.79 11.44 -11.50
N TYR A 39 6.10 11.21 -11.39
CA TYR A 39 6.67 9.90 -11.63
C TYR A 39 6.41 8.98 -10.45
N VAL A 40 5.95 7.78 -10.77
CA VAL A 40 5.64 6.72 -9.81
C VAL A 40 6.76 5.70 -9.84
N GLU A 41 7.31 5.38 -8.68
CA GLU A 41 8.34 4.36 -8.52
C GLU A 41 7.98 3.40 -7.38
N PHE A 42 8.37 2.14 -7.54
CA PHE A 42 8.29 1.16 -6.47
C PHE A 42 9.65 1.09 -5.78
N SER A 43 9.66 1.13 -4.45
CA SER A 43 10.85 0.80 -3.69
C SER A 43 10.68 -0.61 -3.12
N GLU A 44 11.44 -1.55 -3.70
CA GLU A 44 11.54 -2.94 -3.23
C GLU A 44 12.92 -3.23 -2.62
N ASP A 45 13.74 -2.20 -2.38
CA ASP A 45 15.10 -2.34 -1.83
C ASP A 45 15.06 -2.55 -0.30
N PHE A 46 14.59 -3.73 0.09
CA PHE A 46 14.75 -4.25 1.44
C PHE A 46 15.34 -5.66 1.38
N ASP A 47 16.19 -5.97 2.36
CA ASP A 47 16.80 -7.28 2.47
C ASP A 47 15.76 -8.26 3.01
N LYS A 48 15.19 -9.07 2.11
CA LYS A 48 14.15 -10.05 2.47
C LYS A 48 14.62 -11.01 3.57
N ASP A 49 15.90 -11.37 3.59
CA ASP A 49 16.46 -12.31 4.56
C ASP A 49 16.48 -11.72 5.98
N VAL A 50 16.51 -10.38 6.09
CA VAL A 50 16.47 -9.66 7.38
C VAL A 50 15.05 -9.60 7.93
N TYR A 51 14.05 -9.45 7.06
CA TYR A 51 12.67 -9.15 7.47
C TYR A 51 11.70 -10.33 7.40
N GLU A 52 12.14 -11.50 6.92
CA GLU A 52 11.32 -12.71 6.89
C GLU A 52 10.85 -13.15 8.29
N SER A 53 11.59 -12.80 9.35
CA SER A 53 11.21 -13.16 10.74
C SER A 53 10.26 -12.17 11.41
N ASP A 54 10.19 -10.91 10.95
CA ASP A 54 9.33 -9.88 11.55
C ASP A 54 8.83 -8.86 10.49
N PRO A 55 7.65 -9.10 9.90
CA PRO A 55 7.08 -8.19 8.91
C PRO A 55 6.62 -6.85 9.50
N GLU A 56 6.43 -6.74 10.82
CA GLU A 56 6.09 -5.48 11.47
C GLU A 56 7.30 -4.53 11.49
N GLU A 57 8.50 -5.05 11.78
CA GLU A 57 9.75 -4.28 11.69
C GLU A 57 10.00 -3.73 10.28
N LEU A 58 9.67 -4.50 9.24
CA LEU A 58 9.76 -4.03 7.86
C LEU A 58 8.81 -2.85 7.60
N ILE A 59 7.55 -2.97 8.03
CA ILE A 59 6.57 -1.90 7.86
C ILE A 59 7.03 -0.63 8.58
N GLU A 60 7.59 -0.75 9.78
CA GLU A 60 8.15 0.38 10.51
C GLU A 60 9.32 1.03 9.78
N ASP A 61 10.29 0.25 9.28
CA ASP A 61 11.42 0.76 8.50
C ASP A 61 10.97 1.45 7.21
N LEU A 62 10.00 0.87 6.50
CA LEU A 62 9.39 1.48 5.32
C LEU A 62 8.79 2.85 5.65
N TYR A 63 8.03 2.97 6.74
CA TYR A 63 7.51 4.27 7.17
C TYR A 63 8.61 5.27 7.55
N ILE A 64 9.69 4.82 8.20
CA ILE A 64 10.83 5.69 8.54
C ILE A 64 11.47 6.26 7.27
N ARG A 65 11.71 5.41 6.25
CA ARG A 65 12.27 5.84 4.96
C ARG A 65 11.32 6.80 4.23
N LEU A 66 10.02 6.49 4.18
CA LEU A 66 9.02 7.35 3.56
C LEU A 66 8.94 8.73 4.23
N LYS A 67 8.92 8.77 5.58
CA LYS A 67 8.93 10.03 6.34
C LYS A 67 10.16 10.88 6.02
N LYS A 68 11.34 10.26 5.92
CA LYS A 68 12.57 10.97 5.54
C LYS A 68 12.43 11.61 4.15
N ARG A 69 12.06 10.82 3.14
CA ARG A 69 11.87 11.30 1.76
C ARG A 69 10.81 12.40 1.66
N ALA A 70 9.71 12.27 2.42
CA ALA A 70 8.66 13.27 2.49
C ALA A 70 9.16 14.58 3.14
N SER A 71 10.02 14.50 4.17
CA SER A 71 10.61 15.67 4.83
C SER A 71 11.65 16.39 3.96
N GLU A 72 12.29 15.67 3.04
CA GLU A 72 13.23 16.20 2.05
C GLU A 72 12.52 16.72 0.78
N GLU A 73 11.18 16.74 0.78
CA GLU A 73 10.32 17.12 -0.35
C GLU A 73 10.58 16.31 -1.64
N GLU A 74 11.11 15.10 -1.51
CA GLU A 74 11.36 14.21 -2.65
C GLU A 74 10.09 13.57 -3.18
N ILE A 75 9.12 13.33 -2.29
CA ILE A 75 7.86 12.65 -2.59
C ILE A 75 6.66 13.48 -2.13
N PHE A 76 5.57 13.36 -2.88
CA PHE A 76 4.30 14.06 -2.66
C PHE A 76 3.14 13.10 -2.43
N GLY A 77 3.35 11.81 -2.70
CA GLY A 77 2.43 10.73 -2.37
C GLY A 77 3.20 9.46 -2.05
N ALA A 78 2.61 8.62 -1.21
CA ALA A 78 3.15 7.33 -0.84
C ALA A 78 2.01 6.31 -0.71
N VAL A 79 2.28 5.07 -1.07
CA VAL A 79 1.40 3.93 -0.83
C VAL A 79 2.23 2.83 -0.18
N LEU A 80 1.82 2.39 1.01
CA LEU A 80 2.33 1.16 1.60
C LEU A 80 1.35 0.04 1.30
N VAL A 81 1.85 -1.05 0.71
CA VAL A 81 1.03 -2.21 0.35
C VAL A 81 1.43 -3.39 1.20
N CYS A 82 0.47 -4.08 1.80
CA CYS A 82 0.70 -5.32 2.52
C CYS A 82 -0.51 -6.26 2.42
N GLN A 83 -0.30 -7.52 2.81
CA GLN A 83 -1.38 -8.49 2.91
C GLN A 83 -1.92 -8.52 4.34
N VAL A 84 -3.25 -8.46 4.48
CA VAL A 84 -3.92 -8.44 5.78
C VAL A 84 -5.10 -9.40 5.84
N LYS A 85 -5.58 -9.67 7.06
CA LYS A 85 -6.91 -10.23 7.31
C LYS A 85 -7.80 -9.13 7.86
N VAL A 86 -8.88 -8.82 7.14
CA VAL A 86 -9.79 -7.73 7.48
C VAL A 86 -11.22 -8.25 7.59
N LYS A 87 -12.01 -7.63 8.47
CA LYS A 87 -13.44 -7.90 8.59
C LYS A 87 -14.19 -7.10 7.53
N HIS A 88 -14.85 -7.80 6.59
CA HIS A 88 -15.59 -7.13 5.53
C HIS A 88 -16.74 -6.29 6.11
N PRO A 89 -16.90 -5.01 5.72
CA PRO A 89 -17.87 -4.12 6.35
C PRO A 89 -19.33 -4.58 6.13
N GLU A 90 -19.64 -5.11 4.94
CA GLU A 90 -20.99 -5.56 4.60
C GLU A 90 -21.36 -6.93 5.20
N TYR A 91 -20.49 -7.93 5.05
CA TYR A 91 -20.79 -9.32 5.45
C TYR A 91 -20.40 -9.63 6.90
N GLY A 92 -19.53 -8.81 7.50
CA GLY A 92 -19.05 -9.01 8.87
C GLY A 92 -18.10 -10.21 9.06
N GLU A 93 -17.71 -10.88 7.99
CA GLU A 93 -16.79 -12.02 8.01
C GLU A 93 -15.35 -11.57 7.75
N TYR A 94 -14.37 -12.32 8.28
CA TYR A 94 -12.95 -12.07 8.01
C TYR A 94 -12.54 -12.66 6.66
N CYS A 95 -11.83 -11.87 5.87
CA CYS A 95 -11.29 -12.27 4.58
C CYS A 95 -9.82 -11.84 4.43
N SER A 96 -9.10 -12.49 3.53
CA SER A 96 -7.78 -12.01 3.09
C SER A 96 -7.96 -10.83 2.15
N ALA A 97 -7.15 -9.80 2.33
CA ALA A 97 -7.16 -8.63 1.46
C ALA A 97 -5.74 -8.11 1.22
N ILE A 98 -5.58 -7.39 0.11
CA ILE A 98 -4.46 -6.47 -0.08
C ILE A 98 -4.88 -5.16 0.56
N GLU A 99 -4.11 -4.66 1.51
CA GLU A 99 -4.25 -3.30 2.01
C GLU A 99 -3.28 -2.40 1.24
N ALA A 100 -3.78 -1.28 0.73
CA ALA A 100 -3.01 -0.17 0.21
C ALA A 100 -3.29 1.06 1.09
N HIS A 101 -2.36 1.39 1.97
CA HIS A 101 -2.40 2.62 2.76
C HIS A 101 -1.82 3.76 1.92
N VAL A 102 -2.72 4.56 1.35
CA VAL A 102 -2.40 5.69 0.48
C VAL A 102 -2.32 6.96 1.31
N GLU A 103 -1.26 7.74 1.13
CA GLU A 103 -1.09 9.06 1.72
C GLU A 103 -0.64 10.08 0.68
N TYR A 104 -1.05 11.35 0.89
CA TYR A 104 -0.68 12.47 0.02
C TYR A 104 -0.20 13.66 0.84
N LYS A 105 0.65 14.51 0.25
CA LYS A 105 1.30 15.67 0.91
C LYS A 105 0.32 16.63 1.58
N ASP A 106 -0.92 16.71 1.11
CA ASP A 106 -1.93 17.59 1.68
C ASP A 106 -2.57 17.04 2.98
N GLY A 107 -2.08 15.91 3.49
CA GLY A 107 -2.56 15.26 4.70
C GLY A 107 -3.66 14.23 4.46
N SER A 108 -4.09 14.02 3.21
CA SER A 108 -5.07 12.96 2.91
C SER A 108 -4.49 11.58 3.14
N SER A 109 -5.25 10.72 3.80
CA SER A 109 -4.82 9.36 4.07
C SER A 109 -6.00 8.38 4.08
N TYR A 110 -5.84 7.27 3.36
CA TYR A 110 -6.86 6.25 3.20
C TYR A 110 -6.24 4.86 3.28
N ALA A 111 -6.94 3.93 3.93
CA ALA A 111 -6.68 2.51 3.80
C ALA A 111 -7.69 1.95 2.79
N CYS A 112 -7.18 1.44 1.66
CA CYS A 112 -7.98 0.77 0.64
C CYS A 112 -7.73 -0.74 0.73
N PHE A 113 -8.79 -1.52 0.74
CA PHE A 113 -8.73 -2.97 0.87
C PHE A 113 -9.29 -3.62 -0.38
N LEU A 114 -8.51 -4.49 -1.01
CA LEU A 114 -8.95 -5.35 -2.10
C LEU A 114 -9.03 -6.80 -1.58
N PRO A 115 -10.23 -7.29 -1.23
CA PRO A 115 -10.43 -8.67 -0.82
C PRO A 115 -10.08 -9.63 -1.95
N TYR A 116 -9.55 -10.79 -1.60
CA TYR A 116 -9.30 -11.84 -2.58
C TYR A 116 -9.42 -13.24 -1.99
N ASN A 117 -9.64 -14.20 -2.87
CA ASN A 117 -9.61 -15.62 -2.55
C ASN A 117 -8.74 -16.36 -3.56
N LYS A 118 -7.70 -17.05 -3.08
CA LYS A 118 -6.84 -17.90 -3.92
C LYS A 118 -7.52 -19.25 -4.13
N LYS A 119 -7.71 -19.64 -5.38
CA LYS A 119 -8.09 -20.98 -5.83
C LYS A 119 -6.89 -21.60 -6.55
N ASP A 120 -6.94 -22.91 -6.83
CA ASP A 120 -5.80 -23.66 -7.35
C ASP A 120 -5.19 -23.08 -8.65
N ASP A 121 -6.02 -22.45 -9.50
CA ASP A 121 -5.63 -21.94 -10.82
C ASP A 121 -5.89 -20.44 -11.03
N ARG A 122 -6.47 -19.75 -10.04
CA ARG A 122 -6.87 -18.33 -10.18
C ARG A 122 -7.01 -17.61 -8.86
N VAL A 123 -7.04 -16.29 -8.94
CA VAL A 123 -7.36 -15.39 -7.84
C VAL A 123 -8.70 -14.73 -8.15
N ASP A 124 -9.68 -14.91 -7.27
CA ASP A 124 -10.95 -14.19 -7.36
C ASP A 124 -10.88 -12.95 -6.48
N TYR A 125 -11.10 -11.77 -7.08
CA TYR A 125 -11.09 -10.49 -6.39
C TYR A 125 -12.50 -10.04 -6.02
N GLY A 126 -12.65 -9.44 -4.84
CA GLY A 126 -13.88 -8.80 -4.38
C GLY A 126 -13.97 -7.33 -4.78
N GLU A 127 -15.00 -6.65 -4.28
CA GLU A 127 -15.12 -5.19 -4.41
C GLU A 127 -14.18 -4.48 -3.44
N ILE A 128 -13.55 -3.40 -3.92
CA ILE A 128 -12.68 -2.56 -3.09
C ILE A 128 -13.55 -1.80 -2.10
N PHE A 129 -13.12 -1.74 -0.85
CA PHE A 129 -13.65 -0.81 0.13
C PHE A 129 -12.52 -0.01 0.76
N SER A 130 -12.86 1.17 1.29
CA SER A 130 -11.87 2.07 1.88
C SER A 130 -12.39 2.75 3.14
N SER A 131 -11.45 3.21 3.95
CA SER A 131 -11.71 4.05 5.12
C SER A 131 -10.65 5.14 5.22
N GLU A 132 -11.05 6.32 5.66
CA GLU A 132 -10.11 7.37 6.07
C GLU A 132 -9.36 6.91 7.33
N VAL A 133 -8.06 7.20 7.37
CA VAL A 133 -7.17 6.80 8.46
C VAL A 133 -6.20 7.94 8.77
N ASP A 134 -5.50 7.85 9.90
CA ASP A 134 -4.46 8.83 10.23
C ASP A 134 -3.27 8.70 9.28
N ALA A 135 -2.79 9.84 8.78
CA ALA A 135 -1.54 9.91 8.04
C ALA A 135 -0.36 9.53 8.95
N LYS A 136 0.57 8.73 8.42
CA LYS A 136 1.81 8.33 9.08
C LYS A 136 3.03 8.94 8.40
N VAL A 137 3.01 9.17 7.10
CA VAL A 137 4.12 9.72 6.31
C VAL A 137 4.08 11.26 6.34
N PHE A 138 2.95 11.85 5.98
CA PHE A 138 2.80 13.31 5.83
C PHE A 138 2.21 13.97 7.07
N VAL A 139 2.78 13.67 8.25
CA VAL A 139 2.40 14.29 9.53
C VAL A 139 3.03 15.68 9.69
N ASN A 140 2.19 16.70 9.93
CA ASN A 140 2.60 18.08 10.28
C ASN A 140 3.30 18.91 9.20
N GLN A 141 3.05 18.69 7.91
CA GLN A 141 3.49 19.64 6.87
C GLN A 141 2.55 20.86 6.84
N LYS A 142 2.75 21.79 7.78
CA LYS A 142 2.14 23.14 7.78
C LYS A 142 3.00 24.13 7.02
#